data_AF-A0A9W9WS73-F1
#
_entry.id   AF-A0A9W9WS73-F1
#
_cell.length_a   1.000
_cell.length_b   1.000
_cell.length_c   1.000
_cell.angle_alpha   90.00
_cell.angle_beta   90.00
_cell.angle_gamma   90.00
#
_symmetry.space_group_name_H-M   'P 1'
#
loop_
_entity.id
_entity.type
_entity.pdbx_description
1 polymer ?
#
loop_
_entity_poly.entity_id
_entity_poly.type
_entity_poly.pdbx_seq_one_letter_code
_entity_poly.pdbx_strand_id
1 'polypeptide(L)'
;MQDADVPLYLHAEFLPNIRQITLYVSLPGTANFDGFRPDVQLSESRKSVTVTLSNPFEYVTETIKLPARVSEASRRALKTTSGTASKSEPNGTGDPSYDFSFRMQVDPDEEALASRDELIDEYAPWTAEEMSPSTRIRCRQCEHAFLNSSLKSESVDQKTGESRIPGWIWKDLPSGNWAEMMDFWHCHKPDPHEGHEKDEKDSALEKEDQTAQTKGYGADSHVVAVSGTVFVDVATFLVAETDCTGLKKGNDEEQKRTIEASTQRTLDCANCNAIIGMEDPVAKGWRLLKASVSLNTNAPSCEADVARWEVHPTETIVAAQLLELIERESARRFVVHCGQKSGLVVGGIPFHIKFLRIRGIVENQIFK
;
A
#
# COMPACT_ATOMS: atom_id res chain seq x y z
N MET A 1 19.43 -33.97 -25.79
CA MET A 1 19.34 -32.50 -25.72
C MET A 1 18.47 -32.20 -24.52
N GLN A 2 19.02 -31.52 -23.51
CA GLN A 2 18.23 -31.06 -22.36
C GLN A 2 17.19 -30.07 -22.87
N ASP A 3 15.93 -30.39 -22.59
CA ASP A 3 14.77 -29.54 -22.84
C ASP A 3 14.96 -28.29 -21.98
N ALA A 4 15.39 -27.19 -22.59
CA ALA A 4 15.51 -25.93 -21.89
C ALA A 4 14.08 -25.45 -21.61
N ASP A 5 13.70 -25.42 -20.32
CA ASP A 5 12.40 -24.93 -19.88
C ASP A 5 12.19 -23.52 -20.46
N VAL A 6 11.19 -23.37 -21.33
CA VAL A 6 10.90 -22.12 -22.03
C VAL A 6 10.03 -21.27 -21.11
N PRO A 7 10.54 -20.15 -20.58
CA PRO A 7 9.75 -19.35 -19.64
C PRO A 7 8.65 -18.59 -20.39
N LEU A 8 7.40 -18.82 -20.00
CA LEU A 8 6.21 -18.12 -20.48
C LEU A 8 5.65 -17.26 -19.34
N TYR A 9 5.60 -15.93 -19.53
CA TYR A 9 5.11 -15.01 -18.50
C TYR A 9 3.72 -14.50 -18.84
N LEU A 10 2.77 -14.68 -17.90
CA LEU A 10 1.40 -14.21 -18.01
C LEU A 10 1.10 -13.14 -16.96
N HIS A 11 0.49 -12.04 -17.37
CA HIS A 11 0.02 -10.99 -16.48
C HIS A 11 -1.36 -10.51 -16.91
N ALA A 12 -2.29 -10.34 -15.98
CA ALA A 12 -3.63 -9.81 -16.26
C ALA A 12 -3.88 -8.56 -15.40
N GLU A 13 -4.21 -7.45 -16.07
CA GLU A 13 -4.54 -6.18 -15.45
C GLU A 13 -6.05 -5.93 -15.55
N PHE A 14 -6.69 -5.50 -14.46
CA PHE A 14 -8.09 -5.12 -14.44
C PHE A 14 -8.25 -3.61 -14.29
N LEU A 15 -9.07 -3.02 -15.16
CA LEU A 15 -9.42 -1.62 -15.17
C LEU A 15 -10.91 -1.49 -14.80
N PRO A 16 -11.24 -1.33 -13.49
CA PRO A 16 -12.61 -1.40 -13.00
C PRO A 16 -13.53 -0.34 -13.61
N ASN A 17 -13.03 0.90 -13.74
CA ASN A 17 -13.82 2.03 -14.25
C ASN A 17 -14.31 1.85 -15.69
N ILE A 18 -13.55 1.11 -16.52
CA ILE A 18 -13.93 0.80 -17.90
C ILE A 18 -14.30 -0.68 -18.09
N ARG A 19 -14.43 -1.44 -16.99
CA ARG A 19 -14.80 -2.86 -16.95
C ARG A 19 -14.03 -3.71 -17.96
N GLN A 20 -12.71 -3.52 -18.03
CA GLN A 20 -11.85 -4.21 -19.00
C GLN A 20 -10.70 -4.94 -18.31
N ILE A 21 -10.38 -6.14 -18.78
CA ILE A 21 -9.18 -6.87 -18.41
C ILE A 21 -8.22 -6.90 -19.61
N THR A 22 -6.94 -6.58 -19.38
CA THR A 22 -5.89 -6.72 -20.38
C THR A 22 -4.95 -7.85 -19.96
N LEU A 23 -4.84 -8.89 -20.79
CA LEU A 23 -3.88 -9.98 -20.63
C LEU A 23 -2.62 -9.66 -21.43
N TYR A 24 -1.47 -9.75 -20.77
CA TYR A 24 -0.14 -9.66 -21.33
C TYR A 24 0.51 -11.04 -21.33
N VAL A 25 1.11 -11.39 -22.46
CA VAL A 25 1.87 -12.63 -22.67
C VAL A 25 3.25 -12.24 -23.16
N SER A 26 4.28 -12.59 -22.39
CA SER A 26 5.68 -12.27 -22.72
C SER A 26 6.49 -13.54 -22.94
N LEU A 27 7.22 -13.55 -24.05
CA LEU A 27 8.15 -14.60 -24.45
C LEU A 27 9.58 -14.04 -24.57
N PRO A 28 10.62 -14.84 -24.25
CA PRO A 28 12.01 -14.47 -24.50
C PRO A 28 12.24 -14.23 -26.00
N GLY A 29 13.02 -13.22 -26.35
CA GLY A 29 13.37 -12.86 -27.72
C GLY A 29 14.49 -13.71 -28.32
N THR A 30 14.53 -15.00 -27.97
CA THR A 30 15.42 -15.92 -28.69
C THR A 30 14.93 -16.10 -30.12
N ALA A 31 15.85 -16.30 -31.07
CA ALA A 31 15.52 -16.47 -32.49
C ALA A 31 14.49 -17.59 -32.76
N ASN A 32 14.31 -18.52 -31.82
CA ASN A 32 13.35 -19.61 -31.88
C ASN A 32 11.89 -19.18 -31.72
N PHE A 33 11.60 -17.93 -31.32
CA PHE A 33 10.23 -17.41 -31.14
C PHE A 33 9.84 -16.37 -32.20
N ASP A 34 10.69 -16.13 -33.19
CA ASP A 34 10.37 -15.19 -34.27
C ASP A 34 9.20 -15.70 -35.12
N GLY A 35 8.13 -14.91 -35.20
CA GLY A 35 6.90 -15.28 -35.91
C GLY A 35 5.97 -16.24 -35.17
N PHE A 36 6.31 -16.68 -33.95
CA PHE A 36 5.44 -17.53 -33.14
C PHE A 36 4.25 -16.76 -32.59
N ARG A 37 3.10 -17.44 -32.48
CA ARG A 37 1.88 -16.88 -31.91
C ARG A 37 1.35 -17.79 -30.81
N PRO A 38 1.11 -17.25 -29.60
CA PRO A 38 0.45 -18.01 -28.55
C PRO A 38 -1.01 -18.24 -28.92
N ASP A 39 -1.50 -19.46 -28.70
CA ASP A 39 -2.93 -19.76 -28.68
C ASP A 39 -3.49 -19.42 -27.30
N VAL A 40 -4.56 -18.63 -27.27
CA VAL A 40 -5.13 -18.09 -26.04
C VAL A 40 -6.58 -18.53 -25.91
N GLN A 41 -6.83 -19.40 -24.92
CA GLN A 41 -8.12 -20.03 -24.72
C GLN A 41 -8.77 -19.61 -23.40
N LEU A 42 -10.01 -19.14 -23.48
CA LEU A 42 -10.82 -18.81 -22.31
C LEU A 42 -11.50 -20.07 -21.76
N SER A 43 -11.44 -20.25 -20.44
CA SER A 43 -12.18 -21.33 -19.74
C SER A 43 -13.70 -21.22 -19.91
N GLU A 44 -14.42 -22.30 -19.64
CA GLU A 44 -15.90 -22.31 -19.65
C GLU A 44 -16.49 -21.35 -18.60
N SER A 45 -15.86 -21.25 -17.43
CA SER A 45 -16.27 -20.33 -16.36
C SER A 45 -16.04 -18.86 -16.71
N ARG A 46 -15.19 -18.59 -17.71
CA ARG A 46 -14.73 -17.25 -18.11
C ARG A 46 -13.98 -16.50 -17.01
N LYS A 47 -13.42 -17.25 -16.04
CA LYS A 47 -12.62 -16.74 -14.91
C LYS A 47 -11.14 -17.16 -14.98
N SER A 48 -10.72 -17.77 -16.07
CA SER A 48 -9.31 -18.11 -16.31
C SER A 48 -9.02 -18.22 -17.81
N VAL A 49 -7.77 -17.96 -18.16
CA VAL A 49 -7.23 -18.08 -19.52
C VAL A 49 -6.05 -19.03 -19.52
N THR A 50 -6.02 -19.91 -20.51
CA THR A 50 -4.91 -20.81 -20.79
C THR A 50 -4.19 -20.34 -22.04
N VAL A 51 -2.88 -20.26 -21.97
CA VAL A 51 -2.00 -19.87 -23.07
C VAL A 51 -1.12 -21.06 -23.43
N THR A 52 -1.10 -21.43 -24.70
CA THR A 52 -0.30 -22.54 -25.23
C THR A 52 0.52 -22.06 -26.40
N LEU A 53 1.78 -22.49 -26.50
CA LEU A 53 2.63 -22.17 -27.65
C LEU A 53 2.40 -23.16 -28.81
N SER A 54 2.59 -22.69 -30.03
CA SER A 54 2.48 -23.53 -31.24
C SER A 54 3.69 -24.46 -31.37
N ASN A 55 3.57 -25.52 -32.19
CA ASN A 55 4.68 -26.43 -32.53
C ASN A 55 5.97 -25.69 -32.89
N PRO A 56 7.14 -26.07 -32.33
CA PRO A 56 7.43 -27.28 -31.55
C PRO A 56 7.22 -27.15 -30.03
N PHE A 57 6.70 -26.02 -29.55
CA PHE A 57 6.60 -25.70 -28.11
C PHE A 57 5.23 -26.02 -27.51
N GLU A 58 4.45 -26.96 -28.07
CA GLU A 58 3.11 -27.31 -27.58
C GLU A 58 3.10 -27.81 -26.12
N TYR A 59 4.24 -28.24 -25.60
CA TYR A 59 4.40 -28.62 -24.20
C TYR A 59 4.37 -27.42 -23.23
N VAL A 60 4.56 -26.20 -23.72
CA VAL A 60 4.54 -24.96 -22.94
C VAL A 60 3.10 -24.45 -22.86
N THR A 61 2.45 -24.74 -21.72
CA THR A 61 1.09 -24.31 -21.40
C THR A 61 1.08 -23.66 -20.01
N GLU A 62 0.51 -22.47 -19.92
CA GLU A 62 0.31 -21.77 -18.65
C GLU A 62 -1.14 -21.30 -18.51
N THR A 63 -1.65 -21.30 -17.28
CA THR A 63 -3.02 -20.86 -16.99
C THR A 63 -3.03 -19.79 -15.92
N ILE A 64 -3.66 -18.65 -16.22
CA ILE A 64 -3.85 -17.55 -15.27
C ILE A 64 -5.33 -17.40 -14.92
N LYS A 65 -5.62 -17.15 -13.64
CA LYS A 65 -6.97 -16.77 -13.19
C LYS A 65 -7.19 -15.29 -13.47
N LEU A 66 -8.35 -14.97 -14.00
CA LEU A 66 -8.76 -13.60 -14.26
C LEU A 66 -9.32 -12.97 -12.98
N PRO A 67 -9.08 -11.67 -12.77
CA PRO A 67 -9.59 -10.93 -11.62
C PRO A 67 -11.13 -10.78 -11.62
N ALA A 68 -11.78 -10.86 -12.78
CA ALA A 68 -13.24 -10.86 -12.91
C ALA A 68 -13.68 -11.77 -14.05
N ARG A 69 -14.97 -12.15 -14.04
CA ARG A 69 -15.57 -12.87 -15.17
C ARG A 69 -15.59 -11.99 -16.42
N VAL A 70 -15.12 -12.51 -17.55
CA VAL A 70 -15.20 -11.80 -18.83
C VAL A 70 -16.41 -12.22 -19.66
N SER A 71 -16.88 -11.34 -20.53
CA SER A 71 -17.97 -11.57 -21.48
C SER A 71 -17.66 -12.70 -22.46
N GLU A 72 -18.70 -13.41 -22.93
CA GLU A 72 -18.56 -14.47 -23.95
C GLU A 72 -17.95 -13.94 -25.26
N ALA A 73 -18.18 -12.66 -25.59
CA ALA A 73 -17.57 -12.00 -26.74
C ALA A 73 -16.03 -12.04 -26.71
N SER A 74 -15.44 -12.07 -25.50
CA SER A 74 -13.99 -12.17 -25.31
C SER A 74 -13.43 -13.47 -25.90
N ARG A 75 -14.21 -14.57 -25.92
CA ARG A 75 -13.78 -15.84 -26.54
C ARG A 75 -13.53 -15.68 -28.05
N ARG A 76 -14.32 -14.83 -28.72
CA ARG A 76 -14.12 -14.54 -30.15
C ARG A 76 -12.96 -13.59 -30.34
N ALA A 77 -12.87 -12.54 -29.52
CA ALA A 77 -11.76 -11.58 -29.57
C ALA A 77 -10.41 -12.27 -29.43
N LEU A 78 -10.23 -13.15 -28.44
CA LEU A 78 -8.98 -13.92 -28.24
C LEU A 78 -8.60 -14.79 -29.45
N LYS A 79 -9.58 -15.22 -30.25
CA LYS A 79 -9.34 -16.01 -31.48
C LYS A 79 -9.11 -15.14 -32.72
N THR A 80 -9.68 -13.94 -32.78
CA THR A 80 -9.64 -13.07 -33.97
C THR A 80 -8.54 -12.01 -33.91
N THR A 81 -8.31 -11.40 -32.75
CA THR A 81 -7.16 -10.53 -32.54
C THR A 81 -5.95 -11.40 -32.23
N SER A 82 -5.18 -11.73 -33.27
CA SER A 82 -3.76 -12.00 -33.05
C SER A 82 -3.20 -10.77 -32.34
N GLY A 83 -2.82 -10.89 -31.08
CA GLY A 83 -2.29 -9.77 -30.29
C GLY A 83 -1.22 -9.02 -31.08
N THR A 84 -1.19 -7.71 -30.98
CA THR A 84 -0.11 -6.90 -31.56
C THR A 84 1.21 -7.36 -30.95
N ALA A 85 2.00 -8.10 -31.73
CA ALA A 85 3.33 -8.50 -31.35
C ALA A 85 4.24 -7.28 -31.51
N SER A 86 4.63 -6.66 -30.40
CA SER A 86 5.72 -5.70 -30.40
C SER A 86 7.00 -6.43 -30.01
N LYS A 87 8.00 -6.40 -30.89
CA LYS A 87 9.35 -6.74 -30.50
C LYS A 87 9.89 -5.57 -29.69
N SER A 88 10.17 -5.80 -28.42
CA SER A 88 10.86 -4.79 -27.62
C SER A 88 12.35 -4.84 -27.99
N GLU A 89 12.87 -3.76 -28.59
CA GLU A 89 14.32 -3.57 -28.69
C GLU A 89 14.81 -2.98 -27.37
N PRO A 90 15.82 -3.58 -26.71
CA PRO A 90 16.27 -3.15 -25.40
C PRO A 90 16.99 -1.80 -25.51
N ASN A 91 16.39 -0.74 -24.97
CA ASN A 91 17.15 0.44 -24.54
C ASN A 91 17.94 0.07 -23.27
N GLY A 92 19.06 -0.64 -23.47
CA GLY A 92 20.04 -0.97 -22.44
C GLY A 92 19.82 -2.31 -21.73
N THR A 93 20.74 -3.25 -21.97
CA THR A 93 21.03 -4.48 -21.18
C THR A 93 19.97 -5.58 -21.03
N GLY A 94 18.74 -5.42 -21.54
CA GLY A 94 17.77 -6.53 -21.59
C GLY A 94 17.98 -7.43 -22.81
N ASP A 95 17.69 -8.73 -22.68
CA ASP A 95 17.45 -9.58 -23.86
C ASP A 95 16.13 -9.11 -24.53
N PRO A 96 16.02 -9.18 -25.87
CA PRO A 96 14.77 -8.84 -26.58
C PRO A 96 13.60 -9.67 -26.02
N SER A 97 12.37 -9.16 -26.06
CA SER A 97 11.15 -9.92 -25.73
C SER A 97 10.07 -9.77 -26.79
N TYR A 98 9.23 -10.80 -26.93
CA TYR A 98 8.00 -10.75 -27.72
C TYR A 98 6.81 -10.61 -26.79
N ASP A 99 6.15 -9.46 -26.85
CA ASP A 99 5.01 -9.15 -25.99
C ASP A 99 3.72 -9.12 -26.81
N PHE A 100 2.70 -9.84 -26.31
CA PHE A 100 1.35 -9.86 -26.85
C PHE A 100 0.37 -9.30 -25.82
N SER A 101 -0.60 -8.51 -26.27
CA SER A 101 -1.67 -7.98 -25.42
C SER A 101 -3.05 -8.32 -25.97
N PHE A 102 -3.95 -8.72 -25.07
CA PHE A 102 -5.31 -9.11 -25.37
C PHE A 102 -6.28 -8.39 -24.44
N ARG A 103 -7.29 -7.71 -25.00
CA ARG A 103 -8.30 -6.98 -24.23
C ARG A 103 -9.59 -7.79 -24.17
N MET A 104 -10.14 -7.90 -22.98
CA MET A 104 -11.37 -8.65 -22.68
C MET A 104 -12.32 -7.76 -21.88
N GLN A 105 -13.59 -7.73 -22.26
CA GLN A 105 -14.61 -6.96 -21.55
C GLN A 105 -15.15 -7.80 -20.39
N VAL A 106 -15.28 -7.22 -19.20
CA VAL A 106 -15.90 -7.86 -18.03
C VAL A 106 -17.39 -8.10 -18.29
N ASP A 107 -17.90 -9.23 -17.80
CA ASP A 107 -19.31 -9.59 -17.93
C ASP A 107 -20.19 -8.55 -17.23
N PRO A 108 -21.24 -8.01 -17.88
CA PRO A 108 -22.13 -7.03 -17.26
C PRO A 108 -22.77 -7.52 -15.96
N ASP A 109 -23.03 -8.82 -15.86
CA ASP A 109 -23.67 -9.48 -14.71
C ASP A 109 -22.68 -9.79 -13.57
N GLU A 110 -21.38 -9.57 -13.77
CA GLU A 110 -20.43 -9.62 -12.66
C GLU A 110 -20.67 -8.37 -11.79
N GLU A 111 -21.07 -8.58 -10.53
CA GLU A 111 -21.16 -7.51 -9.54
C GLU A 111 -19.86 -6.70 -9.60
N ALA A 112 -19.99 -5.39 -9.82
CA ALA A 112 -18.84 -4.51 -9.90
C ALA A 112 -18.01 -4.73 -8.62
N LEU A 113 -16.76 -5.16 -8.79
CA LEU A 113 -15.81 -5.20 -7.69
C LEU A 113 -15.86 -3.83 -7.00
N ALA A 114 -15.86 -3.84 -5.66
CA ALA A 114 -16.05 -2.68 -4.81
C ALA A 114 -15.28 -1.45 -5.30
N SER A 115 -15.78 -0.26 -4.98
CA SER A 115 -15.12 0.97 -5.40
C SER A 115 -13.66 0.97 -4.92
N ARG A 116 -12.79 1.63 -5.67
CA ARG A 116 -11.33 1.55 -5.50
C ARG A 116 -10.86 1.88 -4.08
N ASP A 117 -11.54 2.81 -3.41
CA ASP A 117 -11.26 3.20 -2.03
C ASP A 117 -11.74 2.13 -1.03
N GLU A 118 -12.90 1.52 -1.25
CA GLU A 118 -13.41 0.40 -0.43
C GLU A 118 -12.48 -0.83 -0.45
N LEU A 119 -11.82 -1.09 -1.59
CA LEU A 119 -10.86 -2.19 -1.69
C LEU A 119 -9.64 -1.96 -0.79
N ILE A 120 -9.13 -0.74 -0.66
CA ILE A 120 -7.93 -0.48 0.16
C ILE A 120 -8.28 -0.59 1.64
N ASP A 121 -9.41 0.00 2.05
CA ASP A 121 -9.91 -0.08 3.43
C ASP A 121 -10.23 -1.51 3.84
N GLU A 122 -10.68 -2.37 2.91
CA GLU A 122 -10.91 -3.81 3.17
C GLU A 122 -9.62 -4.56 3.55
N TYR A 123 -8.46 -4.16 3.03
CA TYR A 123 -7.20 -4.87 3.26
C TYR A 123 -6.31 -4.21 4.32
N ALA A 124 -6.55 -2.95 4.68
CA ALA A 124 -5.76 -2.23 5.67
C ALA A 124 -6.05 -2.77 7.09
N PRO A 125 -5.06 -3.38 7.77
CA PRO A 125 -5.28 -3.87 9.13
C PRO A 125 -5.40 -2.69 10.09
N TRP A 126 -6.45 -2.66 10.92
CA TRP A 126 -6.67 -1.63 11.94
C TRP A 126 -6.90 -0.24 11.33
N THR A 127 -8.15 0.07 11.00
CA THR A 127 -8.59 1.44 10.64
C THR A 127 -8.99 2.21 11.90
N ALA A 128 -9.08 3.55 11.83
CA ALA A 128 -9.53 4.33 12.99
C ALA A 128 -10.98 4.03 13.39
N GLU A 129 -11.84 3.64 12.44
CA GLU A 129 -13.23 3.26 12.69
C GLU A 129 -13.38 2.00 13.56
N GLU A 130 -12.39 1.11 13.52
CA GLU A 130 -12.33 -0.10 14.33
C GLU A 130 -11.90 0.16 15.78
N MET A 131 -11.53 1.40 16.11
CA MET A 131 -10.93 1.74 17.41
C MET A 131 -11.93 2.35 18.39
N SER A 132 -11.72 2.05 19.67
CA SER A 132 -12.43 2.69 20.77
C SER A 132 -11.48 3.63 21.54
N PRO A 133 -12.01 4.60 22.32
CA PRO A 133 -11.18 5.41 23.20
C PRO A 133 -10.40 4.59 24.24
N SER A 134 -10.86 3.38 24.54
CA SER A 134 -10.20 2.42 25.41
C SER A 134 -9.17 1.53 24.70
N THR A 135 -8.99 1.64 23.38
CA THR A 135 -8.04 0.80 22.64
C THR A 135 -6.63 0.94 23.22
N ARG A 136 -5.97 -0.21 23.41
CA ARG A 136 -4.61 -0.29 23.97
C ARG A 136 -3.63 -0.84 22.94
N ILE A 137 -2.38 -0.37 23.01
CA ILE A 137 -1.27 -0.84 22.17
C ILE A 137 -0.15 -1.38 23.06
N ARG A 138 0.40 -2.54 22.71
CA ARG A 138 1.56 -3.13 23.40
C ARG A 138 2.53 -3.77 22.42
N CYS A 139 3.74 -4.05 22.90
CA CYS A 139 4.76 -4.81 22.19
C CYS A 139 4.22 -6.20 21.82
N ARG A 140 4.34 -6.58 20.54
CA ARG A 140 3.97 -7.92 20.08
C ARG A 140 4.84 -9.03 20.69
N GLN A 141 6.11 -8.74 21.00
CA GLN A 141 7.07 -9.76 21.45
C GLN A 141 7.07 -10.00 22.96
N CYS A 142 7.01 -8.94 23.76
CA CYS A 142 7.11 -9.06 25.23
C CYS A 142 5.89 -8.52 25.98
N GLU A 143 4.84 -8.12 25.25
CA GLU A 143 3.55 -7.66 25.80
C GLU A 143 3.63 -6.38 26.64
N HIS A 144 4.77 -5.69 26.65
CA HIS A 144 4.92 -4.42 27.34
C HIS A 144 4.02 -3.34 26.72
N ALA A 145 3.16 -2.73 27.53
CA ALA A 145 2.19 -1.74 27.06
C ALA A 145 2.87 -0.42 26.68
N PHE A 146 2.42 0.19 25.59
CA PHE A 146 2.88 1.50 25.11
C PHE A 146 1.81 2.58 25.27
N LEU A 147 0.57 2.24 24.91
CA LEU A 147 -0.62 3.09 25.08
C LEU A 147 -1.68 2.35 25.89
N ASN A 148 -2.10 2.95 27.00
CA ASN A 148 -3.14 2.41 27.86
C ASN A 148 -4.05 3.55 28.35
N SER A 149 -5.38 3.36 28.27
CA SER A 149 -6.39 4.34 28.71
C SER A 149 -6.19 4.77 30.17
N SER A 150 -5.71 3.87 31.04
CA SER A 150 -5.38 4.17 32.44
C SER A 150 -4.24 5.18 32.64
N LEU A 151 -3.47 5.46 31.58
CA LEU A 151 -2.34 6.41 31.61
C LEU A 151 -2.78 7.84 31.32
N LYS A 152 -4.02 8.07 30.87
CA LYS A 152 -4.56 9.42 30.68
C LYS A 152 -5.01 9.96 32.04
N SER A 153 -4.21 10.83 32.64
CA SER A 153 -4.64 11.61 33.81
C SER A 153 -5.88 12.43 33.43
N GLU A 154 -6.88 12.49 34.30
CA GLU A 154 -8.06 13.34 34.14
C GLU A 154 -7.62 14.79 33.92
N SER A 155 -7.64 15.26 32.67
CA SER A 155 -7.54 16.68 32.38
C SER A 155 -8.94 17.27 32.54
N VAL A 156 -9.20 17.86 33.71
CA VAL A 156 -10.43 18.62 33.96
C VAL A 156 -10.37 19.90 33.14
N ASP A 157 -11.02 19.91 31.98
CA ASP A 157 -11.34 21.14 31.25
C ASP A 157 -12.38 21.91 32.09
N GLN A 158 -11.93 22.82 32.96
CA GLN A 158 -12.77 23.65 33.84
C GLN A 158 -13.72 24.62 33.09
N LYS A 159 -13.80 24.57 31.75
CA LYS A 159 -14.57 25.52 30.94
C LYS A 159 -15.86 24.96 30.34
N THR A 160 -16.05 23.65 30.33
CA THR A 160 -17.27 23.02 29.82
C THR A 160 -17.52 21.81 30.70
N GLY A 161 -18.55 21.86 31.57
CA GLY A 161 -18.91 20.82 32.53
C GLY A 161 -19.39 19.49 31.93
N GLU A 162 -18.80 19.07 30.80
CA GLU A 162 -19.01 17.78 30.18
C GLU A 162 -17.81 16.89 30.50
N SER A 163 -18.09 15.79 31.21
CA SER A 163 -17.12 14.73 31.48
C SER A 163 -16.75 14.07 30.15
N ARG A 164 -15.60 14.47 29.57
CA ARG A 164 -15.02 13.73 28.44
C ARG A 164 -14.63 12.34 28.93
N ILE A 165 -15.11 11.32 28.23
CA ILE A 165 -14.72 9.92 28.49
C ILE A 165 -13.18 9.84 28.42
N PRO A 166 -12.48 9.34 29.46
CA PRO A 166 -11.03 9.26 29.47
C PRO A 166 -10.56 8.21 28.46
N GLY A 167 -10.01 8.65 27.33
CA GLY A 167 -9.52 7.74 26.29
C GLY A 167 -8.83 8.43 25.12
N TRP A 168 -8.34 7.64 24.19
CA TRP A 168 -7.65 8.09 22.98
C TRP A 168 -8.63 8.54 21.90
N ILE A 169 -8.24 9.54 21.10
CA ILE A 169 -8.94 9.91 19.88
C ILE A 169 -8.24 9.21 18.72
N TRP A 170 -8.97 8.43 17.92
CA TRP A 170 -8.42 7.75 16.75
C TRP A 170 -8.88 8.47 15.48
N LYS A 171 -7.95 8.71 14.57
CA LYS A 171 -8.22 9.34 13.27
C LYS A 171 -7.36 8.68 12.22
N ASP A 172 -7.90 8.37 11.06
CA ASP A 172 -7.04 7.99 9.94
C ASP A 172 -6.19 9.20 9.53
N LEU A 173 -4.93 8.94 9.21
CA LEU A 173 -4.09 9.95 8.59
C LEU A 173 -4.74 10.32 7.26
N PRO A 174 -4.93 11.62 6.99
CA PRO A 174 -5.26 12.02 5.64
C PRO A 174 -4.17 11.48 4.74
N SER A 175 -4.62 10.84 3.66
CA SER A 175 -3.78 10.15 2.71
C SER A 175 -2.56 11.05 2.38
N GLY A 176 -1.32 10.57 2.61
CA GLY A 176 -0.11 11.42 2.66
C GLY A 176 0.17 12.31 1.43
N ASN A 177 -0.43 11.99 0.28
CA ASN A 177 -0.33 12.75 -0.97
C ASN A 177 -1.41 13.82 -1.17
N TRP A 178 -2.27 14.09 -0.17
CA TRP A 178 -3.31 15.11 -0.31
C TRP A 178 -2.72 16.52 -0.42
N ALA A 179 -1.61 16.79 0.28
CA ALA A 179 -0.86 18.04 0.15
C ALA A 179 -0.26 18.21 -1.26
N GLU A 180 0.39 17.17 -1.80
CA GLU A 180 0.93 17.20 -3.17
C GLU A 180 -0.18 17.28 -4.23
N MET A 181 -1.31 16.61 -4.02
CA MET A 181 -2.49 16.68 -4.90
C MET A 181 -3.16 18.07 -4.86
N MET A 182 -3.06 18.77 -3.73
CA MET A 182 -3.46 20.17 -3.62
C MET A 182 -2.48 21.12 -4.34
N ASP A 183 -1.18 20.82 -4.39
CA ASP A 183 -0.22 21.61 -5.18
C ASP A 183 -0.54 21.56 -6.69
N PHE A 184 -0.97 20.41 -7.21
CA PHE A 184 -1.46 20.31 -8.59
C PHE A 184 -2.72 21.16 -8.85
N TRP A 185 -3.57 21.37 -7.84
CA TRP A 185 -4.77 22.21 -7.95
C TRP A 185 -4.43 23.70 -8.12
N HIS A 186 -3.31 24.14 -7.53
CA HIS A 186 -2.85 25.53 -7.64
C HIS A 186 -2.17 25.87 -8.98
N CYS A 187 -1.79 24.86 -9.79
CA CYS A 187 -1.11 25.08 -11.07
C CYS A 187 -2.02 25.42 -12.26
N HIS A 188 -3.35 25.40 -12.10
CA HIS A 188 -4.30 25.74 -13.18
C HIS A 188 -5.26 26.89 -12.86
N LYS A 189 -5.02 27.66 -11.78
CA LYS A 189 -5.81 28.87 -11.51
C LYS A 189 -5.52 29.88 -12.65
N PRO A 190 -6.52 30.27 -13.47
CA PRO A 190 -6.29 31.26 -14.51
C PRO A 190 -5.79 32.55 -13.86
N ASP A 191 -4.76 33.16 -14.44
CA ASP A 191 -4.28 34.48 -14.00
C ASP A 191 -5.48 35.43 -13.97
N PRO A 192 -5.79 36.09 -12.83
CA PRO A 192 -6.85 37.09 -12.81
C PRO A 192 -6.53 38.13 -13.89
N HIS A 193 -7.52 38.40 -14.75
CA HIS A 193 -7.42 39.29 -15.90
C HIS A 193 -6.57 40.55 -15.61
N GLU A 194 -5.66 40.89 -16.52
CA GLU A 194 -4.66 41.99 -16.47
C GLU A 194 -5.26 43.41 -16.36
N GLY A 195 -6.12 43.68 -15.38
CA GLY A 195 -6.85 44.93 -15.24
C GLY A 195 -6.88 45.53 -13.84
N HIS A 196 -6.34 44.86 -12.81
CA HIS A 196 -6.32 45.38 -11.43
C HIS A 196 -4.90 45.74 -10.98
N GLU A 197 -4.79 46.91 -10.33
CA GLU A 197 -3.54 47.52 -9.88
C GLU A 197 -2.72 46.58 -8.98
N LYS A 198 -1.40 46.63 -9.10
CA LYS A 198 -0.44 45.72 -8.44
C LYS A 198 -0.58 45.63 -6.91
N ASP A 199 -1.07 46.68 -6.25
CA ASP A 199 -1.17 46.72 -4.80
C ASP A 199 -2.35 45.89 -4.24
N GLU A 200 -3.44 45.71 -5.01
CA GLU A 200 -4.52 44.80 -4.64
C GLU A 200 -4.13 43.33 -4.85
N LYS A 201 -3.25 43.06 -5.83
CA LYS A 201 -2.76 41.72 -6.20
C LYS A 201 -1.97 41.07 -5.06
N ASP A 202 -1.01 41.79 -4.48
CA ASP A 202 -0.18 41.24 -3.40
C ASP A 202 -1.00 41.04 -2.12
N SER A 203 -1.94 41.95 -1.82
CA SER A 203 -2.81 41.82 -0.65
C SER A 203 -3.83 40.66 -0.76
N ALA A 204 -4.26 40.31 -1.98
CA ALA A 204 -5.19 39.21 -2.22
C ALA A 204 -4.47 37.85 -2.13
N LEU A 205 -3.25 37.76 -2.66
CA LEU A 205 -2.39 36.58 -2.54
C LEU A 205 -2.00 36.33 -1.08
N GLU A 206 -1.60 37.36 -0.33
CA GLU A 206 -1.29 37.24 1.10
C GLU A 206 -2.50 36.81 1.94
N LYS A 207 -3.71 37.28 1.61
CA LYS A 207 -4.94 36.87 2.28
C LYS A 207 -5.34 35.43 1.94
N GLU A 208 -5.13 34.99 0.70
CA GLU A 208 -5.35 33.61 0.29
C GLU A 208 -4.34 32.66 0.96
N ASP A 209 -3.06 33.02 1.03
CA ASP A 209 -2.02 32.25 1.72
C ASP A 209 -2.30 32.15 3.22
N GLN A 210 -2.70 33.25 3.87
CA GLN A 210 -3.13 33.23 5.27
C GLN A 210 -4.38 32.37 5.47
N THR A 211 -5.32 32.38 4.53
CA THR A 211 -6.53 31.55 4.60
C THR A 211 -6.21 30.07 4.37
N ALA A 212 -5.30 29.75 3.45
CA ALA A 212 -4.79 28.42 3.20
C ALA A 212 -4.04 27.88 4.43
N GLN A 213 -3.14 28.67 5.02
CA GLN A 213 -2.46 28.32 6.27
C GLN A 213 -3.44 28.11 7.43
N THR A 214 -4.43 28.98 7.59
CA THR A 214 -5.44 28.88 8.67
C THR A 214 -6.35 27.66 8.50
N LYS A 215 -6.58 27.22 7.25
CA LYS A 215 -7.39 26.02 6.93
C LYS A 215 -6.57 24.73 6.82
N GLY A 216 -5.24 24.80 6.98
CA GLY A 216 -4.35 23.63 6.86
C GLY A 216 -4.13 23.18 5.41
N TYR A 217 -4.19 24.10 4.46
CA TYR A 217 -3.97 23.92 3.01
C TYR A 217 -2.75 24.68 2.48
N GLY A 218 -1.98 25.34 3.36
CA GLY A 218 -0.74 26.02 2.94
C GLY A 218 0.34 25.00 2.57
N ALA A 219 1.27 25.37 1.70
CA ALA A 219 2.39 24.51 1.28
C ALA A 219 3.25 23.97 2.45
N ASP A 220 3.24 24.64 3.61
CA ASP A 220 3.93 24.22 4.83
C ASP A 220 3.06 23.39 5.81
N SER A 221 1.79 23.12 5.46
CA SER A 221 0.89 22.36 6.32
C SER A 221 1.23 20.87 6.27
N HIS A 222 1.75 20.35 7.38
CA HIS A 222 2.03 18.94 7.58
C HIS A 222 1.24 18.42 8.77
N VAL A 223 0.91 17.13 8.75
CA VAL A 223 0.26 16.50 9.90
C VAL A 223 1.27 16.42 11.05
N VAL A 224 0.88 16.94 12.21
CA VAL A 224 1.68 16.92 13.44
C VAL A 224 0.99 16.01 14.46
N ALA A 225 1.77 15.20 15.17
CA ALA A 225 1.28 14.37 16.26
C ALA A 225 0.72 15.25 17.39
N VAL A 226 -0.47 14.91 17.88
CA VAL A 226 -1.18 15.65 18.93
C VAL A 226 -1.38 14.73 20.13
N SER A 227 -0.97 15.18 21.32
CA SER A 227 -1.17 14.42 22.54
C SER A 227 -2.65 14.06 22.75
N GLY A 228 -2.92 12.82 23.11
CA GLY A 228 -4.25 12.25 23.24
C GLY A 228 -4.89 11.78 21.94
N THR A 229 -4.21 11.93 20.79
CA THR A 229 -4.69 11.49 19.48
C THR A 229 -3.72 10.48 18.86
N VAL A 230 -4.26 9.36 18.38
CA VAL A 230 -3.54 8.36 17.60
C VAL A 230 -4.00 8.46 16.16
N PHE A 231 -3.05 8.79 15.28
CA PHE A 231 -3.30 8.84 13.86
C PHE A 231 -2.96 7.49 13.22
N VAL A 232 -3.84 6.96 12.38
CA VAL A 232 -3.76 5.62 11.80
C VAL A 232 -3.33 5.72 10.35
N ASP A 233 -2.23 5.05 10.00
CA ASP A 233 -1.72 4.91 8.64
C ASP A 233 -1.84 3.45 8.19
N VAL A 234 -1.61 3.13 6.91
CA VAL A 234 -1.74 1.75 6.41
C VAL A 234 -0.81 0.78 7.15
N ALA A 235 0.46 1.13 7.35
CA ALA A 235 1.43 0.29 8.08
C ALA A 235 1.82 0.80 9.47
N THR A 236 1.42 2.02 9.86
CA THR A 236 1.90 2.67 11.10
C THR A 236 0.81 3.33 11.93
N PHE A 237 1.11 3.59 13.20
CA PHE A 237 0.38 4.52 14.05
C PHE A 237 1.27 5.71 14.37
N LEU A 238 0.82 6.93 14.08
CA LEU A 238 1.51 8.16 14.48
C LEU A 238 0.94 8.64 15.82
N VAL A 239 1.83 8.79 16.79
CA VAL A 239 1.50 9.14 18.18
C VAL A 239 2.46 10.21 18.71
N ALA A 240 2.00 11.01 19.68
CA ALA A 240 2.89 11.95 20.36
C ALA A 240 3.87 11.20 21.28
N GLU A 241 5.12 11.66 21.33
CA GLU A 241 6.16 11.08 22.20
C GLU A 241 5.71 11.06 23.67
N THR A 242 5.01 12.10 24.13
CA THR A 242 4.52 12.23 25.51
C THR A 242 3.47 11.20 25.91
N ASP A 243 2.79 10.59 24.94
CA ASP A 243 1.71 9.64 25.20
C ASP A 243 2.23 8.21 25.32
N CYS A 244 3.44 7.96 24.80
CA CYS A 244 4.03 6.65 24.78
C CYS A 244 4.84 6.37 26.05
N THR A 245 4.65 5.17 26.59
CA THR A 245 5.47 4.66 27.70
C THR A 245 6.24 3.43 27.26
N GLY A 246 7.35 3.10 27.93
CA GLY A 246 8.07 1.85 27.67
C GLY A 246 8.78 1.74 26.31
N LEU A 247 9.00 2.87 25.63
CA LEU A 247 9.79 2.97 24.41
C LEU A 247 11.06 3.82 24.67
N LYS A 248 12.13 3.51 23.94
CA LYS A 248 13.39 4.26 23.97
C LYS A 248 13.90 4.49 22.55
N LYS A 249 14.62 5.59 22.34
CA LYS A 249 15.28 5.88 21.07
C LYS A 249 16.52 4.99 20.92
N GLY A 250 16.75 4.44 19.72
CA GLY A 250 17.92 3.63 19.41
C GLY A 250 19.22 4.42 19.56
N ASN A 251 20.34 3.73 19.80
CA ASN A 251 21.64 4.37 20.05
C ASN A 251 22.27 4.95 18.78
N ASP A 252 22.73 6.20 18.85
CA ASP A 252 23.40 6.93 17.75
C ASP A 252 24.66 6.22 17.19
N GLU A 253 25.32 5.37 17.99
CA GLU A 253 26.57 4.67 17.60
C GLU A 253 26.34 3.45 16.70
N GLU A 254 25.17 2.80 16.78
CA GLU A 254 24.83 1.64 15.93
C GLU A 254 24.38 2.11 14.54
N GLN A 255 23.87 3.33 14.45
CA GLN A 255 23.40 3.99 13.23
C GLN A 255 24.56 4.41 12.29
N LYS A 256 25.78 4.58 12.82
CA LYS A 256 26.99 4.82 12.01
C LYS A 256 27.46 3.60 11.21
N ARG A 257 27.04 2.38 11.57
CA ARG A 257 27.47 1.14 10.89
C ARG A 257 26.62 0.78 9.68
N THR A 258 25.42 1.35 9.57
CA THR A 258 24.52 1.15 8.42
C THR A 258 24.64 2.38 7.52
N ILE A 259 25.60 2.31 6.61
CA ILE A 259 25.94 3.36 5.65
C ILE A 259 24.71 3.68 4.78
N GLU A 260 24.32 4.97 4.79
CA GLU A 260 23.51 5.70 3.80
C GLU A 260 22.08 5.17 3.54
N ALA A 261 21.07 5.63 4.30
CA ALA A 261 19.68 5.80 3.77
C ALA A 261 18.61 6.39 4.71
N SER A 262 18.80 6.57 6.03
CA SER A 262 17.70 7.10 6.85
C SER A 262 18.17 7.97 8.02
N THR A 263 17.76 9.24 7.97
CA THR A 263 17.86 10.23 9.05
C THR A 263 16.89 9.96 10.22
N GLN A 264 16.13 8.87 10.19
CA GLN A 264 15.12 8.57 11.20
C GLN A 264 15.67 7.59 12.25
N ARG A 265 15.65 8.03 13.51
CA ARG A 265 16.05 7.20 14.67
C ARG A 265 15.02 6.10 14.92
N THR A 266 15.49 4.88 15.19
CA THR A 266 14.60 3.77 15.54
C THR A 266 14.04 3.96 16.95
N LEU A 267 12.87 3.37 17.19
CA LEU A 267 12.24 3.28 18.51
C LEU A 267 12.21 1.82 18.93
N ASP A 268 12.79 1.53 20.08
CA ASP A 268 12.94 0.19 20.62
C ASP A 268 12.06 0.03 21.86
N CYS A 269 11.56 -1.18 22.09
CA CYS A 269 10.91 -1.53 23.34
C CYS A 269 11.92 -1.46 24.49
N ALA A 270 11.60 -0.73 25.56
CA ALA A 270 12.46 -0.62 26.72
C ALA A 270 12.66 -1.97 27.45
N ASN A 271 11.72 -2.90 27.30
CA ASN A 271 11.74 -4.20 27.98
C ASN A 271 12.51 -5.30 27.21
N CYS A 272 12.30 -5.42 25.89
CA CYS A 272 12.92 -6.49 25.09
C CYS A 272 13.86 -6.01 23.97
N ASN A 273 14.04 -4.70 23.80
CA ASN A 273 14.84 -4.08 22.73
C ASN A 273 14.37 -4.39 21.30
N ALA A 274 13.15 -4.90 21.13
CA ALA A 274 12.57 -5.09 19.80
C ALA A 274 12.32 -3.73 19.13
N ILE A 275 12.58 -3.62 17.84
CA ILE A 275 12.27 -2.42 17.05
C ILE A 275 10.76 -2.32 16.90
N ILE A 276 10.18 -1.27 17.49
CA ILE A 276 8.75 -0.98 17.48
C ILE A 276 8.40 0.03 16.40
N GLY A 277 9.31 0.92 16.05
CA GLY A 277 9.00 2.01 15.15
C GLY A 277 10.17 2.93 14.88
N MET A 278 9.83 4.17 14.53
CA MET A 278 10.78 5.21 14.17
C MET A 278 10.26 6.60 14.56
N GLU A 279 11.20 7.49 14.84
CA GLU A 279 10.91 8.91 15.03
C GLU A 279 10.54 9.54 13.68
N ASP A 280 9.50 10.35 13.68
CA ASP A 280 9.09 11.18 12.55
C ASP A 280 9.31 12.65 12.92
N PRO A 281 10.47 13.24 12.53
CA PRO A 281 10.78 14.64 12.84
C PRO A 281 9.82 15.62 12.18
N VAL A 282 9.26 15.26 11.02
CA VAL A 282 8.32 16.12 10.27
C VAL A 282 7.01 16.19 11.04
N ALA A 283 6.46 15.04 11.41
CA ALA A 283 5.23 14.98 12.19
C ALA A 283 5.43 15.26 13.69
N LYS A 284 6.66 15.51 14.15
CA LYS A 284 7.03 15.71 15.57
C LYS A 284 6.45 14.63 16.48
N GLY A 285 6.54 13.38 16.04
CA GLY A 285 5.92 12.24 16.71
C GLY A 285 6.66 10.95 16.46
N TRP A 286 6.07 9.86 16.93
CA TRP A 286 6.60 8.51 16.80
C TRP A 286 5.67 7.70 15.91
N ARG A 287 6.25 7.01 14.92
CA ARG A 287 5.54 6.06 14.06
C ARG A 287 5.77 4.64 14.57
N LEU A 288 4.76 4.07 15.21
CA LEU A 288 4.76 2.68 15.66
C LEU A 288 4.37 1.77 14.50
N LEU A 289 5.17 0.76 14.21
CA LEU A 289 4.91 -0.21 13.15
C LEU A 289 3.79 -1.17 13.58
N LYS A 290 2.72 -1.26 12.79
CA LYS A 290 1.63 -2.23 13.02
C LYS A 290 2.16 -3.66 13.17
N ALA A 291 3.21 -4.00 12.43
CA ALA A 291 3.79 -5.35 12.43
C ALA A 291 4.48 -5.72 13.76
N SER A 292 4.88 -4.71 14.55
CA SER A 292 5.62 -4.87 15.80
C SER A 292 4.74 -4.73 17.05
N VAL A 293 3.43 -4.47 16.89
CA VAL A 293 2.51 -4.24 18.00
C VAL A 293 1.32 -5.21 17.99
N SER A 294 0.64 -5.29 19.13
CA SER A 294 -0.67 -5.94 19.25
C SER A 294 -1.67 -4.97 19.86
N LEU A 295 -2.92 -5.02 19.41
CA LEU A 295 -3.98 -4.11 19.84
C LEU A 295 -5.03 -4.84 20.68
N ASN A 296 -5.71 -4.10 21.54
CA ASN A 296 -6.91 -4.56 22.22
C ASN A 296 -7.98 -3.48 22.08
N THR A 297 -9.00 -3.74 21.26
CA THR A 297 -10.04 -2.78 20.85
C THR A 297 -11.31 -2.86 21.70
N ASN A 298 -11.48 -3.93 22.50
CA ASN A 298 -12.66 -4.17 23.31
C ASN A 298 -12.92 -3.03 24.33
N ALA A 299 -14.17 -2.58 24.39
CA ALA A 299 -14.65 -1.70 25.44
C ALA A 299 -14.67 -2.43 26.80
N PRO A 300 -14.47 -1.72 27.93
CA PRO A 300 -14.40 -2.32 29.28
C PRO A 300 -15.79 -2.75 29.83
N SER A 301 -16.69 -3.25 28.99
CA SER A 301 -17.97 -3.79 29.42
C SER A 301 -17.97 -5.32 29.32
N CYS A 302 -18.21 -5.96 30.46
CA CYS A 302 -18.50 -7.38 30.70
C CYS A 302 -17.35 -8.13 31.39
N GLU A 303 -17.64 -8.56 32.62
CA GLU A 303 -16.82 -9.38 33.51
C GLU A 303 -16.51 -10.75 32.89
N ALA A 304 -15.50 -10.81 32.03
CA ALA A 304 -14.71 -11.99 31.71
C ALA A 304 -13.47 -11.49 30.96
N ASP A 305 -12.42 -11.22 31.73
CA ASP A 305 -11.16 -10.56 31.34
C ASP A 305 -10.26 -11.42 30.45
N VAL A 306 -10.82 -11.99 29.37
CA VAL A 306 -10.02 -12.52 28.25
C VAL A 306 -9.97 -11.42 27.20
N ALA A 307 -9.26 -10.34 27.53
CA ALA A 307 -8.95 -9.27 26.61
C ALA A 307 -8.16 -9.86 25.43
N ARG A 308 -8.85 -10.19 24.33
CA ARG A 308 -8.22 -10.75 23.14
C ARG A 308 -7.34 -9.67 22.53
N TRP A 309 -6.02 -9.88 22.58
CA TRP A 309 -5.07 -9.05 21.87
C TRP A 309 -5.00 -9.53 20.43
N GLU A 310 -5.19 -8.59 19.51
CA GLU A 310 -5.18 -8.83 18.08
C GLU A 310 -3.80 -8.53 17.51
N VAL A 311 -3.39 -9.34 16.55
CA VAL A 311 -2.17 -9.18 15.76
C VAL A 311 -2.50 -9.50 14.32
N HIS A 312 -1.98 -8.72 13.39
CA HIS A 312 -1.99 -9.07 11.98
C HIS A 312 -0.63 -9.64 11.56
N PRO A 313 -0.62 -10.63 10.63
CA PRO A 313 0.61 -11.10 10.01
C PRO A 313 1.35 -9.95 9.32
N THR A 314 2.69 -9.97 9.36
CA THR A 314 3.52 -8.94 8.71
C THR A 314 3.24 -8.90 7.21
N GLU A 315 2.95 -10.06 6.62
CA GLU A 315 2.56 -10.25 5.23
C GLU A 315 1.32 -9.44 4.86
N THR A 316 0.31 -9.40 5.74
CA THR A 316 -0.91 -8.63 5.54
C THR A 316 -0.60 -7.14 5.52
N ILE A 317 0.19 -6.68 6.48
CA ILE A 317 0.55 -5.25 6.61
C ILE A 317 1.40 -4.80 5.42
N VAL A 318 2.38 -5.60 5.01
CA VAL A 318 3.22 -5.31 3.83
C VAL A 318 2.37 -5.35 2.56
N ALA A 319 1.46 -6.31 2.41
CA ALA A 319 0.57 -6.36 1.25
C ALA A 319 -0.33 -5.12 1.17
N ALA A 320 -0.92 -4.70 2.29
CA ALA A 320 -1.72 -3.48 2.35
C ALA A 320 -0.88 -2.24 1.95
N GLN A 321 0.35 -2.12 2.46
CA GLN A 321 1.25 -1.01 2.09
C GLN A 321 1.60 -1.01 0.59
N LEU A 322 1.87 -2.19 0.02
CA LEU A 322 2.17 -2.29 -1.41
C LEU A 322 0.95 -1.95 -2.27
N LEU A 323 -0.24 -2.39 -1.87
CA LEU A 323 -1.49 -2.04 -2.54
C LEU A 323 -1.73 -0.53 -2.48
N GLU A 324 -1.51 0.09 -1.33
CA GLU A 324 -1.57 1.54 -1.19
C GLU A 324 -0.60 2.25 -2.15
N LEU A 325 0.66 1.82 -2.22
CA LEU A 325 1.66 2.41 -3.13
C LEU A 325 1.30 2.20 -4.61
N ILE A 326 0.78 1.03 -4.98
CA ILE A 326 0.29 0.76 -6.33
C ILE A 326 -0.83 1.74 -6.69
N GLU A 327 -1.78 1.94 -5.78
CA GLU A 327 -2.96 2.76 -6.05
C GLU A 327 -2.65 4.26 -6.08
N ARG A 328 -1.79 4.71 -5.17
CA ARG A 328 -1.48 6.13 -5.02
C ARG A 328 -0.41 6.61 -5.99
N GLU A 329 0.68 5.87 -6.09
CA GLU A 329 1.86 6.30 -6.85
C GLU A 329 1.94 5.62 -8.22
N SER A 330 0.99 4.74 -8.54
CA SER A 330 1.07 3.87 -9.72
C SER A 330 2.37 3.04 -9.76
N ALA A 331 2.98 2.81 -8.59
CA ALA A 331 4.21 2.03 -8.46
C ALA A 331 3.89 0.54 -8.69
N ARG A 332 4.41 -0.04 -9.77
CA ARG A 332 4.11 -1.45 -10.16
C ARG A 332 5.29 -2.40 -9.99
N ARG A 333 6.44 -1.86 -9.57
CA ARG A 333 7.69 -2.59 -9.37
C ARG A 333 8.31 -2.10 -8.06
N PHE A 334 8.43 -3.00 -7.11
CA PHE A 334 9.04 -2.74 -5.82
C PHE A 334 10.35 -3.50 -5.73
N VAL A 335 11.33 -2.91 -5.05
CA VAL A 335 12.57 -3.59 -4.70
C VAL A 335 12.63 -3.66 -3.18
N VAL A 336 12.50 -4.86 -2.63
CA VAL A 336 12.53 -5.08 -1.19
C VAL A 336 13.97 -5.39 -0.77
N HIS A 337 14.54 -4.55 0.08
CA HIS A 337 15.88 -4.73 0.60
C HIS A 337 15.81 -5.29 2.03
N CYS A 338 16.45 -6.45 2.27
CA CYS A 338 16.60 -7.05 3.60
C CYS A 338 17.92 -6.66 4.28
N GLY A 339 18.28 -5.36 4.22
CA GLY A 339 19.56 -4.86 4.76
C GLY A 339 20.80 -5.26 3.94
N GLN A 340 20.61 -5.85 2.76
CA GLN A 340 21.67 -6.20 1.80
C GLN A 340 21.61 -5.27 0.59
N LYS A 341 22.75 -5.10 -0.10
CA LYS A 341 22.85 -4.27 -1.33
C LYS A 341 22.00 -4.82 -2.48
N SER A 342 21.72 -6.12 -2.48
CA SER A 342 20.79 -6.77 -3.42
C SER A 342 19.39 -6.83 -2.82
N GLY A 343 18.38 -6.34 -3.55
CA GLY A 343 16.98 -6.44 -3.17
C GLY A 343 16.20 -7.46 -4.01
N LEU A 344 15.10 -7.97 -3.46
CA LEU A 344 14.14 -8.79 -4.19
C LEU A 344 13.22 -7.88 -5.01
N VAL A 345 13.21 -8.03 -6.32
CA VAL A 345 12.24 -7.32 -7.18
C VAL A 345 10.88 -8.02 -7.03
N VAL A 346 9.94 -7.31 -6.44
CA VAL A 346 8.53 -7.69 -6.39
C VAL A 346 7.81 -6.87 -7.46
N GLY A 347 7.59 -7.47 -8.62
CA GLY A 347 6.90 -6.85 -9.74
C GLY A 347 5.75 -7.71 -10.24
N GLY A 348 4.62 -7.08 -10.57
CA GLY A 348 3.48 -7.74 -11.21
C GLY A 348 2.51 -8.44 -10.26
N ILE A 349 1.98 -7.72 -9.27
CA ILE A 349 0.89 -8.22 -8.42
C ILE A 349 -0.45 -8.00 -9.16
N PRO A 350 -1.13 -9.04 -9.70
CA PRO A 350 -2.53 -8.91 -10.07
C PRO A 350 -3.37 -8.68 -8.81
N PHE A 351 -4.44 -7.90 -8.95
CA PHE A 351 -5.46 -7.52 -7.95
C PHE A 351 -6.20 -8.68 -7.26
N HIS A 352 -5.64 -9.89 -7.23
CA HIS A 352 -6.21 -11.02 -6.53
C HIS A 352 -5.10 -11.97 -6.03
N ILE A 353 -4.48 -11.64 -4.89
CA ILE A 353 -3.75 -12.63 -4.12
C ILE A 353 -4.75 -13.34 -3.19
N LYS A 354 -5.11 -14.58 -3.53
CA LYS A 354 -5.43 -15.54 -2.46
C LYS A 354 -4.16 -15.75 -1.66
N PHE A 355 -4.23 -15.44 -0.37
CA PHE A 355 -3.23 -15.50 0.71
C PHE A 355 -2.23 -16.68 0.74
N LEU A 356 -2.33 -17.68 -0.14
CA LEU A 356 -1.46 -18.87 -0.13
C LEU A 356 -0.04 -18.61 -0.67
N ARG A 357 0.17 -17.64 -1.57
CA ARG A 357 1.47 -17.52 -2.28
C ARG A 357 2.52 -16.67 -1.55
N ILE A 358 2.11 -15.80 -0.60
CA ILE A 358 3.06 -15.05 0.24
C ILE A 358 3.71 -15.97 1.28
N ARG A 359 2.99 -17.01 1.72
CA ARG A 359 3.46 -18.00 2.69
C ARG A 359 4.77 -18.67 2.27
N GLY A 360 4.95 -18.96 0.97
CA GLY A 360 6.17 -19.59 0.45
C GLY A 360 7.39 -18.67 0.29
N ILE A 361 7.19 -17.35 0.22
CA ILE A 361 8.29 -16.37 0.08
C ILE A 361 8.84 -15.98 1.46
N VAL A 362 7.96 -15.87 2.47
CA VAL A 362 8.34 -15.44 3.81
C VAL A 362 8.84 -16.60 4.69
N GLU A 363 8.29 -17.81 4.55
CA GLU A 363 8.77 -18.99 5.30
C GLU A 363 10.21 -19.41 4.91
N ASN A 364 10.71 -19.05 3.72
CA ASN A 364 12.04 -19.46 3.24
C ASN A 364 13.19 -18.50 3.57
N GLN A 365 12.92 -17.29 4.10
CA GLN A 365 13.98 -16.33 4.44
C GLN A 365 13.95 -15.77 5.87
N ILE A 366 12.90 -16.05 6.67
CA ILE A 366 12.89 -15.67 8.09
C ILE A 366 13.50 -16.77 8.99
N PHE A 367 13.71 -17.99 8.48
CA PHE A 367 14.33 -19.10 9.21
C PHE A 367 15.68 -19.55 8.62
N LYS A 368 16.54 -18.60 8.23
CA LYS A 368 17.98 -18.84 8.08
C LYS A 368 18.81 -17.71 8.63
#